data_AF-A0A219B5C4-F1
#
_entry.id   AF-A0A219B5C4-F1
#
_cell.length_a   1.000
_cell.length_b   1.000
_cell.length_c   1.000
_cell.angle_alpha   90.00
_cell.angle_beta   90.00
_cell.angle_gamma   90.00
#
_symmetry.space_group_name_H-M   'P 1'
#
loop_
_entity.id
_entity.type
_entity.pdbx_description
1 polymer ?
#
loop_
_entity_poly.entity_id
_entity_poly.type
_entity_poly.pdbx_seq_one_letter_code
_entity_poly.pdbx_strand_id
1 'polypeptide(L)'
;MAPPLGIIEGYFGQPWSWEERTAVMRTLAPWGFSRFTYAPKADAKLRRDWRAQHDEVDAAALRDFADACRREGVSFGIGLSPFGLHEEMSADGRETIVRRTTDLLGLGAERIAILFDDMKGDIPDLAARQSRIAEWAGHAAGTAGVEICPSYYSEDPVLDRAFGRRPAGYEHALGRALPPDLGIYWTGPEVCSAEITPAHVRGVAQMFGRKPSLWDNYPVNDGPRMSRRLHLAGMSGRMGLANEIAAHDINPALQPYLSLLPCVTLAISYRDGADYDYRAATEEAAYALYPTALADDLMETRLPLQDGGLDFIDPERVTARFSRHDHPAAREIVRFAAGGYVQTAAEVQTQ
;
A
#
# COMPACT_ATOMS: atom_id res chain seq x y z
N MET A 1 13.31 2.10 18.48
CA MET A 1 13.64 1.68 17.11
C MET A 1 12.34 1.64 16.32
N ALA A 2 12.31 2.23 15.12
CA ALA A 2 11.15 2.13 14.23
C ALA A 2 11.05 0.70 13.65
N PRO A 3 9.84 0.22 13.31
CA PRO A 3 9.71 -0.99 12.51
C PRO A 3 10.22 -0.71 11.09
N PRO A 4 10.51 -1.74 10.26
CA PRO A 4 10.74 -1.53 8.84
C PRO A 4 9.59 -0.74 8.21
N LEU A 5 9.91 0.39 7.58
CA LEU A 5 8.93 1.24 6.89
C LEU A 5 8.97 0.97 5.39
N GLY A 6 7.81 1.01 4.75
CA GLY A 6 7.72 0.80 3.32
C GLY A 6 6.55 1.47 2.63
N ILE A 7 6.57 1.38 1.32
CA ILE A 7 5.45 1.70 0.43
C ILE A 7 4.91 0.42 -0.15
N ILE A 8 3.59 0.29 -0.18
CA ILE A 8 2.88 -0.71 -0.98
C ILE A 8 2.01 0.04 -1.99
N GLU A 9 2.45 0.08 -3.25
CA GLU A 9 1.67 0.69 -4.34
C GLU A 9 0.52 -0.27 -4.69
N GLY A 10 -0.53 -0.29 -3.86
CA GLY A 10 -1.59 -1.30 -3.88
C GLY A 10 -2.99 -0.76 -4.13
N TYR A 11 -3.08 0.51 -4.55
CA TYR A 11 -4.32 1.23 -4.82
C TYR A 11 -4.91 0.96 -6.22
N PHE A 12 -6.16 1.36 -6.41
CA PHE A 12 -6.84 1.40 -7.71
C PHE A 12 -6.55 2.69 -8.48
N GLY A 13 -6.59 2.66 -9.80
CA GLY A 13 -6.40 3.83 -10.66
C GLY A 13 -5.08 3.80 -11.42
N GLN A 14 -4.69 4.95 -11.97
CA GLN A 14 -3.48 5.05 -12.79
C GLN A 14 -2.23 4.77 -11.93
N PRO A 15 -1.42 3.74 -12.25
CA PRO A 15 -0.17 3.48 -11.56
C PRO A 15 0.81 4.63 -11.74
N TRP A 16 1.72 4.80 -10.78
CA TRP A 16 2.81 5.77 -10.95
C TRP A 16 3.69 5.38 -12.15
N SER A 17 4.34 6.36 -12.77
CA SER A 17 5.42 6.10 -13.71
C SER A 17 6.65 5.53 -13.00
N TRP A 18 7.55 4.88 -13.75
CA TRP A 18 8.81 4.36 -13.21
C TRP A 18 9.70 5.47 -12.62
N GLU A 19 9.66 6.66 -13.23
CA GLU A 19 10.37 7.85 -12.76
C GLU A 19 9.83 8.33 -11.42
N GLU A 20 8.50 8.41 -11.28
CA GLU A 20 7.82 8.77 -10.04
C GLU A 20 8.10 7.76 -8.92
N ARG A 21 8.01 6.44 -9.20
CA ARG A 21 8.36 5.39 -8.23
C ARG A 21 9.79 5.55 -7.72
N THR A 22 10.74 5.77 -8.63
CA THR A 22 12.16 5.94 -8.29
C THR A 22 12.37 7.20 -7.47
N ALA A 23 11.71 8.31 -7.83
CA ALA A 23 11.80 9.57 -7.09
C ALA A 23 11.23 9.44 -5.67
N VAL A 24 10.06 8.79 -5.51
CA VAL A 24 9.43 8.57 -4.20
C VAL A 24 10.34 7.71 -3.31
N MET A 25 10.79 6.57 -3.84
CA MET A 25 11.66 5.65 -3.11
C MET A 25 12.95 6.33 -2.64
N ARG A 26 13.63 7.07 -3.54
CA ARG A 26 14.84 7.84 -3.19
C ARG A 26 14.61 8.92 -2.15
N THR A 27 13.45 9.57 -2.21
CA THR A 27 13.13 10.65 -1.27
C THR A 27 12.82 10.11 0.13
N LEU A 28 12.19 8.93 0.21
CA LEU A 28 11.82 8.32 1.49
C LEU A 28 12.95 7.50 2.14
N ALA A 29 13.91 6.98 1.36
CA ALA A 29 15.01 6.16 1.91
C ALA A 29 15.80 6.86 3.04
N PRO A 30 16.18 8.16 2.94
CA PRO A 30 16.82 8.89 4.04
C PRO A 30 15.96 9.02 5.32
N TRP A 31 14.63 8.87 5.20
CA TRP A 31 13.69 8.87 6.32
C TRP A 31 13.50 7.49 6.95
N GLY A 32 14.26 6.48 6.51
CA GLY A 32 14.23 5.13 7.05
C GLY A 32 13.26 4.18 6.35
N PHE A 33 12.67 4.58 5.23
CA PHE A 33 11.93 3.65 4.37
C PHE A 33 12.89 2.70 3.68
N SER A 34 12.73 1.40 3.94
CA SER A 34 13.64 0.35 3.48
C SER A 34 12.92 -0.72 2.67
N ARG A 35 11.65 -0.50 2.30
CA ARG A 35 10.80 -1.46 1.59
C ARG A 35 9.97 -0.75 0.51
N PHE A 36 9.84 -1.38 -0.64
CA PHE A 36 8.87 -0.98 -1.67
C PHE A 36 8.23 -2.23 -2.26
N THR A 37 6.90 -2.32 -2.21
CA THR A 37 6.12 -3.43 -2.77
C THR A 37 5.31 -2.92 -3.96
N TYR A 38 5.64 -3.38 -5.16
CA TYR A 38 4.90 -3.09 -6.39
C TYR A 38 3.68 -4.02 -6.48
N ALA A 39 2.48 -3.47 -6.32
CA ALA A 39 1.23 -4.24 -6.38
C ALA A 39 0.05 -3.45 -7.01
N PRO A 40 0.26 -2.61 -8.05
CA PRO A 40 -0.80 -1.76 -8.54
C PRO A 40 -1.93 -2.59 -9.11
N LYS A 41 -3.19 -2.31 -8.71
CA LYS A 41 -4.35 -3.11 -9.12
C LYS A 41 -4.55 -3.13 -10.64
N ALA A 42 -4.11 -2.08 -11.33
CA ALA A 42 -4.20 -1.98 -12.79
C ALA A 42 -3.26 -2.93 -13.57
N ASP A 43 -2.21 -3.48 -12.95
CA ASP A 43 -1.33 -4.44 -13.62
C ASP A 43 -2.02 -5.81 -13.73
N ALA A 44 -2.55 -6.07 -14.92
CA ALA A 44 -3.30 -7.29 -15.19
C ALA A 44 -2.46 -8.57 -14.94
N LYS A 45 -1.14 -8.55 -15.19
CA LYS A 45 -0.25 -9.71 -15.04
C LYS A 45 0.07 -10.03 -13.57
N LEU A 46 -0.37 -9.17 -12.66
CA LEU A 46 -0.34 -9.39 -11.21
C LEU A 46 -1.72 -9.69 -10.61
N ARG A 47 -2.79 -9.65 -11.41
CA ARG A 47 -4.17 -9.82 -10.92
C ARG A 47 -5.04 -10.59 -11.91
N ARG A 48 -5.83 -9.93 -12.76
CA ARG A 48 -6.83 -10.60 -13.62
C ARG A 48 -6.25 -11.59 -14.66
N ASP A 49 -5.02 -11.38 -15.09
CA ASP A 49 -4.26 -12.22 -16.03
C ASP A 49 -2.97 -12.74 -15.37
N TRP A 50 -3.02 -13.01 -14.07
CA TRP A 50 -1.85 -13.39 -13.25
C TRP A 50 -1.10 -14.64 -13.75
N ARG A 51 -1.78 -15.51 -14.51
CA ARG A 51 -1.18 -16.74 -15.07
C ARG A 51 -0.16 -16.44 -16.16
N ALA A 52 -0.29 -15.30 -16.84
CA ALA A 52 0.60 -14.85 -17.88
C ALA A 52 1.81 -14.10 -17.31
N GLN A 53 2.94 -14.18 -18.02
CA GLN A 53 4.13 -13.39 -17.71
C GLN A 53 3.96 -11.94 -18.21
N HIS A 54 4.69 -11.03 -17.58
CA HIS A 54 4.96 -9.71 -18.13
C HIS A 54 5.69 -9.86 -19.48
N ASP A 55 5.45 -8.94 -20.40
CA ASP A 55 6.25 -8.88 -21.62
C ASP A 55 7.65 -8.35 -21.32
N GLU A 56 8.55 -8.40 -22.31
CA GLU A 56 9.95 -8.03 -22.09
C GLU A 56 10.14 -6.54 -21.75
N VAL A 57 9.24 -5.67 -22.21
CA VAL A 57 9.31 -4.23 -21.92
C VAL A 57 8.96 -3.98 -20.45
N ASP A 58 7.85 -4.55 -19.99
CA ASP A 58 7.42 -4.44 -18.59
C ASP A 58 8.40 -5.15 -17.65
N ALA A 59 8.89 -6.33 -18.05
CA ALA A 59 9.86 -7.10 -17.27
C ALA A 59 11.21 -6.36 -17.15
N ALA A 60 11.68 -5.70 -18.22
CA ALA A 60 12.89 -4.88 -18.17
C ALA A 60 12.73 -3.68 -17.22
N ALA A 61 11.59 -2.99 -17.29
CA ALA A 61 11.33 -1.86 -16.40
C ALA A 61 11.25 -2.26 -14.92
N LEU A 62 10.66 -3.43 -14.63
CA LEU A 62 10.65 -4.01 -13.27
C LEU A 62 12.06 -4.33 -12.77
N ARG A 63 12.92 -4.91 -13.60
CA ARG A 63 14.33 -5.19 -13.24
C ARG A 63 15.13 -3.91 -13.00
N ASP A 64 14.96 -2.91 -13.86
CA ASP A 64 15.61 -1.60 -13.71
C ASP A 64 15.19 -0.92 -12.40
N PHE A 65 13.91 -1.02 -12.05
CA PHE A 65 13.40 -0.50 -10.80
C PHE A 65 13.89 -1.29 -9.58
N ALA A 66 13.94 -2.63 -9.66
CA ALA A 66 14.53 -3.47 -8.62
C ALA A 66 16.00 -3.09 -8.33
N ASP A 67 16.79 -2.87 -9.38
CA ASP A 67 18.18 -2.43 -9.27
C ASP A 67 18.29 -1.00 -8.71
N ALA A 68 17.35 -0.11 -9.04
CA ALA A 68 17.26 1.21 -8.41
C ALA A 68 16.99 1.10 -6.91
N CYS A 69 16.02 0.29 -6.48
CA CYS A 69 15.75 0.03 -5.07
C CYS A 69 16.98 -0.51 -4.34
N ARG A 70 17.66 -1.52 -4.91
CA ARG A 70 18.86 -2.12 -4.30
C ARG A 70 19.99 -1.11 -4.09
N ARG A 71 20.20 -0.18 -5.04
CA ARG A 71 21.22 0.87 -4.92
C ARG A 71 20.96 1.84 -3.75
N GLU A 72 19.69 2.05 -3.41
CA GLU A 72 19.29 2.91 -2.30
C GLU A 72 19.10 2.13 -0.99
N GLY A 73 19.40 0.83 -0.96
CA GLY A 73 19.22 -0.03 0.23
C GLY A 73 17.76 -0.36 0.53
N VAL A 74 16.87 -0.26 -0.46
CA VAL A 74 15.44 -0.55 -0.34
C VAL A 74 15.15 -1.96 -0.85
N SER A 75 14.51 -2.79 -0.02
CA SER A 75 14.07 -4.15 -0.39
C SER A 75 12.85 -4.10 -1.30
N PHE A 76 13.05 -4.46 -2.56
CA PHE A 76 12.00 -4.51 -3.56
C PHE A 76 11.17 -5.80 -3.44
N GLY A 77 9.85 -5.66 -3.46
CA GLY A 77 8.92 -6.76 -3.49
C GLY A 77 7.83 -6.58 -4.55
N ILE A 78 7.18 -7.68 -4.92
CA ILE A 78 6.07 -7.69 -5.88
C ILE A 78 4.86 -8.38 -5.27
N GLY A 79 3.69 -7.77 -5.39
CA GLY A 79 2.41 -8.35 -5.03
C GLY A 79 1.77 -9.11 -6.20
N LEU A 80 1.30 -10.33 -5.94
CA LEU A 80 0.61 -11.19 -6.88
C LEU A 80 -0.74 -11.60 -6.29
N SER A 81 -1.83 -11.22 -6.95
CA SER A 81 -3.18 -11.69 -6.66
C SER A 81 -3.49 -12.92 -7.54
N PRO A 82 -3.47 -14.16 -7.01
CA PRO A 82 -3.77 -15.36 -7.78
C PRO A 82 -5.29 -15.51 -8.01
N PHE A 83 -5.86 -14.58 -8.79
CA PHE A 83 -7.30 -14.41 -8.96
C PHE A 83 -7.99 -15.71 -9.40
N GLY A 84 -9.03 -16.10 -8.65
CA GLY A 84 -9.82 -17.32 -8.86
C GLY A 84 -9.18 -18.64 -8.39
N LEU A 85 -7.89 -18.66 -8.01
CA LEU A 85 -7.22 -19.90 -7.60
C LEU A 85 -7.76 -20.45 -6.28
N HIS A 86 -8.13 -19.58 -5.34
CA HIS A 86 -8.70 -19.99 -4.05
C HIS A 86 -10.10 -20.59 -4.20
N GLU A 87 -10.86 -20.18 -5.22
CA GLU A 87 -12.16 -20.76 -5.55
C GLU A 87 -11.99 -22.16 -6.16
N GLU A 88 -11.11 -22.30 -7.14
CA GLU A 88 -10.88 -23.53 -7.89
C GLU A 88 -9.43 -24.04 -7.76
N MET A 89 -9.16 -24.73 -6.66
CA MET A 89 -7.88 -25.39 -6.40
C MET A 89 -7.60 -26.47 -7.44
N SER A 90 -6.48 -26.37 -8.16
CA SER A 90 -6.09 -27.30 -9.22
C SER A 90 -4.59 -27.55 -9.26
N ALA A 91 -4.17 -28.68 -9.85
CA ALA A 91 -2.74 -28.99 -10.05
C ALA A 91 -2.07 -27.96 -10.98
N ASP A 92 -2.75 -27.60 -12.08
CA ASP A 92 -2.31 -26.51 -12.97
C ASP A 92 -2.17 -25.17 -12.24
N GLY A 93 -3.12 -24.85 -11.36
CA GLY A 93 -3.06 -23.66 -10.51
C GLY A 93 -1.86 -23.66 -9.56
N ARG A 94 -1.54 -24.81 -8.97
CA ARG A 94 -0.33 -25.00 -8.15
C ARG A 94 0.95 -24.77 -8.97
N GLU A 95 1.05 -25.40 -10.13
CA GLU A 95 2.23 -25.24 -11.00
C GLU A 95 2.38 -23.79 -11.48
N THR A 96 1.25 -23.13 -11.78
CA THR A 96 1.20 -21.74 -12.20
C THR A 96 1.67 -20.80 -11.09
N ILE A 97 1.21 -20.93 -9.84
CA ILE A 97 1.65 -20.04 -8.76
C ILE A 97 3.13 -20.22 -8.43
N VAL A 98 3.65 -21.45 -8.48
CA VAL A 98 5.08 -21.74 -8.31
C VAL A 98 5.90 -21.08 -9.43
N ARG A 99 5.48 -21.27 -10.68
CA ARG A 99 6.13 -20.65 -11.85
C ARG A 99 6.12 -19.13 -11.74
N ARG A 100 4.96 -18.52 -11.51
CA ARG A 100 4.84 -17.06 -11.42
C ARG A 100 5.64 -16.47 -10.26
N THR A 101 5.66 -17.13 -9.11
CA THR A 101 6.52 -16.72 -7.99
C THR A 101 8.00 -16.73 -8.41
N THR A 102 8.45 -17.80 -9.08
CA THR A 102 9.82 -17.91 -9.60
C THR A 102 10.14 -16.82 -10.63
N ASP A 103 9.22 -16.55 -11.56
CA ASP A 103 9.38 -15.51 -12.57
C ASP A 103 9.55 -14.12 -11.93
N LEU A 104 8.71 -13.79 -10.94
CA LEU A 104 8.74 -12.50 -10.27
C LEU A 104 10.03 -12.29 -9.46
N LEU A 105 10.55 -13.36 -8.84
CA LEU A 105 11.89 -13.33 -8.22
C LEU A 105 12.98 -13.12 -9.27
N GLY A 106 12.82 -13.71 -10.46
CA GLY A 106 13.68 -13.47 -11.63
C GLY A 106 13.66 -12.02 -12.15
N LEU A 107 12.67 -11.22 -11.77
CA LEU A 107 12.62 -9.78 -12.02
C LEU A 107 13.36 -8.94 -10.97
N GLY A 108 14.02 -9.59 -10.00
CA GLY A 108 14.80 -8.93 -8.96
C GLY A 108 14.01 -8.64 -7.68
N ALA A 109 12.81 -9.20 -7.52
CA ALA A 109 12.07 -9.13 -6.26
C ALA A 109 12.79 -9.94 -5.17
N GLU A 110 12.92 -9.36 -3.98
CA GLU A 110 13.48 -10.00 -2.77
C GLU A 110 12.37 -10.44 -1.81
N ARG A 111 11.14 -9.94 -2.04
CA ARG A 111 9.93 -10.27 -1.29
C ARG A 111 8.76 -10.48 -2.24
N ILE A 112 7.88 -11.42 -1.90
CA ILE A 112 6.64 -11.67 -2.64
C ILE A 112 5.45 -11.50 -1.70
N ALA A 113 4.46 -10.72 -2.12
CA ALA A 113 3.18 -10.63 -1.43
C ALA A 113 2.12 -11.44 -2.18
N ILE A 114 1.48 -12.41 -1.53
CA ILE A 114 0.35 -13.16 -2.11
C ILE A 114 -0.96 -12.54 -1.63
N LEU A 115 -1.71 -11.98 -2.56
CA LEU A 115 -2.75 -11.00 -2.28
C LEU A 115 -4.15 -11.59 -2.50
N PHE A 116 -4.90 -11.79 -1.40
CA PHE A 116 -6.26 -12.31 -1.43
C PHE A 116 -7.37 -11.27 -1.26
N ASP A 117 -7.00 -9.99 -1.16
CA ASP A 117 -7.90 -8.84 -1.09
C ASP A 117 -8.72 -8.66 -2.38
N ASP A 118 -9.90 -8.06 -2.23
CA ASP A 118 -10.80 -7.71 -3.33
C ASP A 118 -11.29 -8.91 -4.16
N MET A 119 -11.47 -10.05 -3.51
CA MET A 119 -11.94 -11.30 -4.11
C MET A 119 -13.03 -11.95 -3.27
N LYS A 120 -13.81 -12.84 -3.88
CA LYS A 120 -14.85 -13.60 -3.18
C LYS A 120 -14.26 -14.39 -2.01
N GLY A 121 -14.84 -14.22 -0.82
CA GLY A 121 -14.38 -14.82 0.44
C GLY A 121 -15.39 -15.75 1.11
N ASP A 122 -16.66 -15.76 0.70
CA ASP A 122 -17.71 -16.64 1.24
C ASP A 122 -17.65 -18.07 0.69
N ILE A 123 -16.46 -18.65 0.67
CA ILE A 123 -16.21 -20.01 0.18
C ILE A 123 -15.83 -20.97 1.32
N PRO A 124 -16.18 -22.27 1.20
CA PRO A 124 -15.76 -23.28 2.16
C PRO A 124 -14.23 -23.41 2.23
N ASP A 125 -13.72 -23.63 3.44
CA ASP A 125 -12.29 -23.89 3.70
C ASP A 125 -11.34 -22.77 3.23
N LEU A 126 -11.83 -21.52 3.09
CA LEU A 126 -11.05 -20.38 2.58
C LEU A 126 -9.66 -20.27 3.23
N ALA A 127 -9.60 -20.35 4.56
CA ALA A 127 -8.34 -20.25 5.31
C ALA A 127 -7.34 -21.34 4.90
N ALA A 128 -7.79 -22.59 4.77
CA ALA A 128 -6.93 -23.71 4.36
C ALA A 128 -6.47 -23.57 2.90
N ARG A 129 -7.37 -23.10 2.02
CA ARG A 129 -7.07 -22.88 0.59
C ARG A 129 -6.03 -21.79 0.40
N GLN A 130 -6.21 -20.64 1.05
CA GLN A 130 -5.25 -19.53 1.00
C GLN A 130 -3.90 -19.92 1.60
N SER A 131 -3.92 -20.59 2.76
CA SER A 131 -2.70 -21.11 3.38
C SER A 131 -1.94 -22.06 2.45
N ARG A 132 -2.65 -22.93 1.72
CA ARG A 132 -2.04 -23.88 0.79
C ARG A 132 -1.43 -23.20 -0.43
N ILE A 133 -2.11 -22.19 -0.97
CA ILE A 133 -1.58 -21.36 -2.08
C ILE A 133 -0.32 -20.61 -1.62
N ALA A 134 -0.38 -20.02 -0.42
CA ALA A 134 0.75 -19.31 0.17
C ALA A 134 1.95 -20.23 0.43
N GLU A 135 1.72 -21.45 0.91
CA GLU A 135 2.76 -22.47 1.08
C GLU A 135 3.41 -22.85 -0.26
N TRP A 136 2.64 -22.98 -1.34
CA TRP A 136 3.20 -23.24 -2.68
C TRP A 136 4.10 -22.09 -3.17
N ALA A 137 3.67 -20.85 -2.97
CA ALA A 137 4.49 -19.68 -3.26
C ALA A 137 5.74 -19.64 -2.35
N GLY A 138 5.60 -19.89 -1.05
CA GLY A 138 6.70 -19.93 -0.09
C GLY A 138 7.78 -20.94 -0.46
N HIS A 139 7.40 -22.15 -0.89
CA HIS A 139 8.35 -23.13 -1.38
C HIS A 139 9.13 -22.66 -2.63
N ALA A 140 8.47 -21.94 -3.54
CA ALA A 140 9.13 -21.37 -4.72
C ALA A 140 10.04 -20.19 -4.36
N ALA A 141 9.67 -19.42 -3.33
CA ALA A 141 10.42 -18.25 -2.87
C ALA A 141 11.73 -18.59 -2.15
N GLY A 142 11.83 -19.78 -1.55
CA GLY A 142 13.05 -20.24 -0.91
C GLY A 142 13.44 -19.34 0.27
N THR A 143 14.50 -18.55 0.10
CA THR A 143 14.97 -17.60 1.12
C THR A 143 14.34 -16.21 1.02
N ALA A 144 13.60 -15.91 -0.05
CA ALA A 144 12.89 -14.65 -0.18
C ALA A 144 11.72 -14.58 0.81
N GLY A 145 11.44 -13.40 1.35
CA GLY A 145 10.34 -13.20 2.29
C GLY A 145 8.99 -13.30 1.59
N VAL A 146 8.04 -14.05 2.17
CA VAL A 146 6.65 -14.11 1.67
C VAL A 146 5.70 -13.56 2.71
N GLU A 147 4.84 -12.64 2.27
CA GLU A 147 3.76 -12.06 3.06
C GLU A 147 2.42 -12.34 2.37
N ILE A 148 1.36 -12.53 3.14
CA ILE A 148 0.02 -12.70 2.56
C ILE A 148 -0.89 -11.53 2.94
N CYS A 149 -1.75 -11.08 2.04
CA CYS A 149 -2.91 -10.28 2.39
C CYS A 149 -4.12 -11.21 2.42
N PRO A 150 -4.76 -11.48 3.58
CA PRO A 150 -5.94 -12.33 3.64
C PRO A 150 -7.14 -11.65 2.95
N SER A 151 -8.17 -12.40 2.55
CA SER A 151 -9.39 -11.76 1.98
C SER A 151 -10.10 -10.86 2.97
N TYR A 152 -9.97 -11.19 4.24
CA TYR A 152 -10.49 -10.39 5.34
C TYR A 152 -9.31 -9.82 6.12
N TYR A 153 -8.85 -8.66 5.69
CA TYR A 153 -7.65 -7.96 6.17
C TYR A 153 -7.92 -6.87 7.22
N SER A 154 -9.16 -6.79 7.70
CA SER A 154 -9.60 -6.01 8.85
C SER A 154 -10.84 -6.64 9.51
N GLU A 155 -11.24 -6.09 10.65
CA GLU A 155 -12.52 -6.40 11.30
C GLU A 155 -13.69 -5.57 10.73
N ASP A 156 -13.44 -4.77 9.68
CA ASP A 156 -14.44 -3.92 9.06
C ASP A 156 -15.59 -4.75 8.44
N PRO A 157 -16.85 -4.54 8.87
CA PRO A 157 -17.99 -5.22 8.27
C PRO A 157 -18.19 -4.90 6.78
N VAL A 158 -17.50 -3.90 6.21
CA VAL A 158 -17.51 -3.65 4.78
C VAL A 158 -16.94 -4.82 3.98
N LEU A 159 -15.95 -5.54 4.53
CA LEU A 159 -15.34 -6.68 3.85
C LEU A 159 -16.35 -7.83 3.69
N ASP A 160 -17.14 -8.09 4.72
CA ASP A 160 -18.22 -9.10 4.67
C ASP A 160 -19.33 -8.73 3.69
N ARG A 161 -19.60 -7.43 3.52
CA ARG A 161 -20.56 -6.94 2.50
C ARG A 161 -20.00 -7.04 1.09
N ALA A 162 -18.71 -6.76 0.91
CA ALA A 162 -18.06 -6.71 -0.40
C ALA A 162 -17.69 -8.10 -0.93
N PHE A 163 -17.19 -8.98 -0.05
CA PHE A 163 -16.59 -10.26 -0.42
C PHE A 163 -17.44 -11.46 0.01
N GLY A 164 -18.62 -11.20 0.57
CA GLY A 164 -19.50 -12.20 1.15
C GLY A 164 -19.13 -12.50 2.60
N ARG A 165 -20.04 -13.18 3.31
CA ARG A 165 -19.92 -13.43 4.75
C ARG A 165 -18.68 -14.26 5.07
N ARG A 166 -17.83 -13.73 5.95
CA ARG A 166 -16.61 -14.40 6.40
C ARG A 166 -16.91 -15.74 7.06
N PRO A 167 -16.15 -16.81 6.72
CA PRO A 167 -16.26 -18.09 7.42
C PRO A 167 -15.98 -17.92 8.92
N ALA A 168 -16.73 -18.62 9.77
CA ALA A 168 -16.57 -18.54 11.21
C ALA A 168 -15.15 -18.95 11.64
N GLY A 169 -14.46 -18.08 12.39
CA GLY A 169 -13.11 -18.31 12.88
C GLY A 169 -12.03 -18.33 11.78
N TYR A 170 -12.30 -17.73 10.61
CA TYR A 170 -11.41 -17.68 9.46
C TYR A 170 -9.98 -17.25 9.81
N GLU A 171 -9.82 -16.18 10.58
CA GLU A 171 -8.53 -15.58 10.90
C GLU A 171 -7.68 -16.50 11.78
N HIS A 172 -8.30 -17.07 12.82
CA HIS A 172 -7.65 -18.05 13.69
C HIS A 172 -7.31 -19.34 12.94
N ALA A 173 -8.16 -19.77 12.00
CA ALA A 173 -7.89 -20.93 11.16
C ALA A 173 -6.72 -20.66 10.21
N LEU A 174 -6.67 -19.47 9.59
CA LEU A 174 -5.60 -19.05 8.71
C LEU A 174 -4.27 -18.93 9.48
N GLY A 175 -4.28 -18.28 10.64
CA GLY A 175 -3.11 -18.14 11.50
C GLY A 175 -2.49 -19.47 11.94
N ARG A 176 -3.32 -20.49 12.20
CA ARG A 176 -2.85 -21.85 12.53
C ARG A 176 -2.34 -22.64 11.32
N ALA A 177 -2.96 -22.45 10.15
CA ALA A 177 -2.61 -23.20 8.96
C ALA A 177 -1.37 -22.64 8.25
N LEU A 178 -1.18 -21.31 8.30
CA LEU A 178 -0.13 -20.62 7.58
C LEU A 178 1.24 -20.99 8.14
N PRO A 179 2.24 -21.35 7.30
CA PRO A 179 3.57 -21.67 7.79
C PRO A 179 4.17 -20.49 8.58
N PRO A 180 4.94 -20.76 9.65
CA PRO A 180 5.30 -19.75 10.67
C PRO A 180 6.24 -18.66 10.17
N ASP A 181 6.95 -18.90 9.07
CA ASP A 181 7.88 -17.99 8.40
C ASP A 181 7.19 -17.00 7.45
N LEU A 182 5.92 -17.23 7.10
CA LEU A 182 5.15 -16.30 6.26
C LEU A 182 4.54 -15.17 7.10
N GLY A 183 4.74 -13.94 6.63
CA GLY A 183 4.13 -12.74 7.19
C GLY A 183 2.66 -12.59 6.77
N ILE A 184 1.96 -11.69 7.45
CA ILE A 184 0.55 -11.39 7.15
C ILE A 184 0.30 -9.87 7.22
N TYR A 185 -0.36 -9.35 6.19
CA TYR A 185 -0.81 -7.96 6.15
C TYR A 185 -2.13 -7.78 6.92
N TRP A 186 -2.28 -6.61 7.52
CA TRP A 186 -3.48 -6.18 8.23
C TRP A 186 -3.65 -4.66 8.10
N THR A 187 -4.88 -4.15 7.88
CA THR A 187 -5.13 -2.71 7.67
C THR A 187 -5.57 -1.96 8.93
N GLY A 188 -5.71 -2.67 10.05
CA GLY A 188 -6.18 -2.13 11.33
C GLY A 188 -7.64 -2.52 11.63
N PRO A 189 -8.32 -1.79 12.53
CA PRO A 189 -9.74 -2.05 12.83
C PRO A 189 -10.65 -1.91 11.61
N GLU A 190 -10.32 -1.01 10.69
CA GLU A 190 -11.09 -0.70 9.49
C GLU A 190 -10.25 -0.88 8.22
N VAL A 191 -10.87 -0.85 7.03
CA VAL A 191 -10.11 -0.82 5.78
C VAL A 191 -9.21 0.42 5.72
N CYS A 192 -9.76 1.59 6.03
CA CYS A 192 -9.02 2.84 6.21
C CYS A 192 -9.13 3.28 7.66
N SER A 193 -8.25 2.76 8.52
CA SER A 193 -8.33 2.95 9.97
C SER A 193 -8.04 4.39 10.41
N ALA A 194 -8.93 4.98 11.22
CA ALA A 194 -8.67 6.26 11.87
C ALA A 194 -7.55 6.15 12.93
N GLU A 195 -7.51 5.03 13.67
CA GLU A 195 -6.51 4.74 14.70
C GLU A 195 -6.14 3.25 14.67
N ILE A 196 -4.87 2.94 14.89
CA ILE A 196 -4.35 1.58 15.08
C ILE A 196 -3.57 1.57 16.40
N THR A 197 -4.14 0.97 17.44
CA THR A 197 -3.53 0.97 18.78
C THR A 197 -2.64 -0.25 19.03
N PRO A 198 -1.66 -0.18 19.95
CA PRO A 198 -0.88 -1.34 20.40
C PRO A 198 -1.76 -2.50 20.92
N ALA A 199 -2.88 -2.18 21.58
CA ALA A 199 -3.81 -3.18 22.08
C ALA A 199 -4.47 -3.95 20.93
N HIS A 200 -4.89 -3.24 19.87
CA HIS A 200 -5.46 -3.84 18.66
C HIS A 200 -4.47 -4.81 18.01
N VAL A 201 -3.26 -4.34 17.69
CA VAL A 201 -2.27 -5.17 16.99
C VAL A 201 -1.78 -6.35 17.81
N ARG A 202 -1.77 -6.26 19.16
CA ARG A 202 -1.53 -7.43 20.02
C ARG A 202 -2.65 -8.47 19.93
N GLY A 203 -3.90 -8.04 19.82
CA GLY A 203 -5.04 -8.92 19.57
C GLY A 203 -4.91 -9.62 18.21
N VAL A 204 -4.56 -8.88 17.16
CA VAL A 204 -4.28 -9.42 15.83
C VAL A 204 -3.12 -10.42 15.87
N ALA A 205 -2.06 -10.12 16.64
CA ALA A 205 -0.92 -11.02 16.78
C ALA A 205 -1.29 -12.33 17.48
N GLN A 206 -2.19 -12.30 18.47
CA GLN A 206 -2.72 -13.51 19.11
C GLN A 206 -3.62 -14.31 18.14
N MET A 207 -4.45 -13.62 17.36
CA MET A 207 -5.35 -14.21 16.38
C MET A 207 -4.58 -15.00 15.31
N PHE A 208 -3.50 -14.44 14.77
CA PHE A 208 -2.68 -15.08 13.73
C PHE A 208 -1.47 -15.86 14.24
N GLY A 209 -1.15 -15.75 15.52
CA GLY A 209 0.05 -16.35 16.13
C GLY A 209 1.38 -15.71 15.70
N ARG A 210 1.34 -14.50 15.14
CA ARG A 210 2.51 -13.76 14.60
C ARG A 210 2.23 -12.27 14.55
N LYS A 211 3.27 -11.42 14.62
CA LYS A 211 3.09 -9.97 14.44
C LYS A 211 2.64 -9.67 13.00
N PRO A 212 1.61 -8.84 12.78
CA PRO A 212 1.22 -8.44 11.44
C PRO A 212 2.19 -7.39 10.87
N SER A 213 2.34 -7.37 9.55
CA SER A 213 2.79 -6.20 8.80
C SER A 213 1.57 -5.30 8.56
N LEU A 214 1.68 -4.00 8.80
CA LEU A 214 0.58 -3.09 8.48
C LEU A 214 0.58 -2.77 6.99
N TRP A 215 -0.60 -2.86 6.38
CA TRP A 215 -0.93 -2.21 5.12
C TRP A 215 -1.81 -1.01 5.50
N ASP A 216 -1.20 0.13 5.79
CA ASP A 216 -1.93 1.31 6.26
C ASP A 216 -2.52 2.07 5.08
N ASN A 217 -3.86 2.05 4.96
CA ASN A 217 -4.59 2.75 3.90
C ASN A 217 -4.73 4.24 4.21
N TYR A 218 -3.59 4.90 4.38
CA TYR A 218 -3.45 6.34 4.42
C TYR A 218 -2.04 6.71 3.90
N PRO A 219 -1.90 7.57 2.87
CA PRO A 219 -2.88 8.53 2.37
C PRO A 219 -3.72 8.11 1.15
N VAL A 220 -3.83 6.81 0.81
CA VAL A 220 -4.58 6.37 -0.39
C VAL A 220 -5.90 7.11 -0.61
N ASN A 221 -6.15 7.54 -1.86
CA ASN A 221 -7.34 8.29 -2.26
C ASN A 221 -7.91 7.82 -3.61
N ASP A 222 -7.93 6.51 -3.83
CA ASP A 222 -8.35 5.85 -5.07
C ASP A 222 -9.87 5.62 -5.21
N GLY A 223 -10.63 5.78 -4.14
CA GLY A 223 -12.09 5.65 -4.19
C GLY A 223 -12.78 6.85 -4.87
N PRO A 224 -13.98 6.68 -5.46
CA PRO A 224 -14.72 7.80 -6.09
C PRO A 224 -15.02 8.98 -5.17
N ARG A 225 -15.14 8.72 -3.85
CA ARG A 225 -15.30 9.76 -2.83
C ARG A 225 -13.96 10.36 -2.39
N MET A 226 -12.93 9.53 -2.24
CA MET A 226 -11.63 9.95 -1.71
C MET A 226 -10.80 10.72 -2.74
N SER A 227 -10.85 10.33 -4.02
CA SER A 227 -10.14 10.97 -5.14
C SER A 227 -10.54 12.44 -5.40
N ARG A 228 -11.63 12.91 -4.76
CA ARG A 228 -12.06 14.31 -4.77
C ARG A 228 -11.31 15.16 -3.74
N ARG A 229 -10.35 14.60 -2.99
CA ARG A 229 -9.59 15.24 -1.91
C ARG A 229 -8.10 14.89 -2.03
N LEU A 230 -7.24 15.81 -1.62
CA LEU A 230 -5.81 15.52 -1.42
C LEU A 230 -5.56 15.15 0.04
N HIS A 231 -5.14 13.92 0.31
CA HIS A 231 -4.85 13.46 1.67
C HIS A 231 -3.47 13.96 2.11
N LEU A 232 -3.42 15.09 2.81
CA LEU A 232 -2.20 15.85 3.11
C LEU A 232 -1.89 15.98 4.60
N ALA A 233 -2.65 15.35 5.49
CA ALA A 233 -2.46 15.50 6.92
C ALA A 233 -1.31 14.62 7.39
N GLY A 234 -0.61 15.09 8.41
CA GLY A 234 0.34 14.25 9.11
C GLY A 234 -0.34 13.00 9.66
N MET A 235 0.37 11.88 9.57
CA MET A 235 -0.06 10.59 10.10
C MET A 235 -0.42 10.74 11.59
N SER A 236 -1.54 10.18 12.04
CA SER A 236 -1.98 10.27 13.44
C SER A 236 -2.62 8.97 13.89
N GLY A 237 -2.67 8.68 15.19
CA GLY A 237 -3.29 7.44 15.69
C GLY A 237 -2.46 6.17 15.48
N ARG A 238 -1.14 6.29 15.25
CA ARG A 238 -0.20 5.16 15.01
C ARG A 238 0.84 5.01 16.15
N MET A 239 0.53 5.55 17.32
CA MET A 239 1.48 5.68 18.42
C MET A 239 1.80 4.33 19.07
N GLY A 240 3.07 4.11 19.39
CA GLY A 240 3.51 2.95 20.19
C GLY A 240 3.53 1.61 19.45
N LEU A 241 3.42 1.61 18.11
CA LEU A 241 3.34 0.37 17.32
C LEU A 241 4.67 -0.32 17.05
N ALA A 242 5.80 0.36 17.27
CA ALA A 242 7.10 -0.03 16.71
C ALA A 242 7.56 -1.46 17.08
N ASN A 243 7.23 -1.92 18.29
CA ASN A 243 7.58 -3.25 18.76
C ASN A 243 6.46 -4.28 18.58
N GLU A 244 5.30 -3.88 18.09
CA GLU A 244 4.09 -4.72 18.03
C GLU A 244 3.81 -5.27 16.63
N ILE A 245 4.42 -4.68 15.61
CA ILE A 245 4.23 -5.04 14.19
C ILE A 245 5.54 -5.54 13.56
N ALA A 246 5.44 -6.27 12.45
CA ALA A 246 6.58 -6.78 11.70
C ALA A 246 7.15 -5.73 10.72
N ALA A 247 6.27 -4.95 10.10
CA ALA A 247 6.58 -3.83 9.21
C ALA A 247 5.41 -2.85 9.17
N HIS A 248 5.64 -1.64 8.66
CA HIS A 248 4.61 -0.64 8.40
C HIS A 248 4.73 -0.17 6.94
N ASP A 249 3.92 -0.75 6.06
CA ASP A 249 3.86 -0.40 4.66
C ASP A 249 2.65 0.53 4.40
N ILE A 250 2.90 1.72 3.85
CA ILE A 250 1.87 2.70 3.51
C ILE A 250 1.31 2.41 2.12
N ASN A 251 -0.02 2.39 1.99
CA ASN A 251 -0.67 2.52 0.69
C ASN A 251 -0.79 4.01 0.33
N PRO A 252 -0.03 4.48 -0.66
CA PRO A 252 0.09 5.90 -0.95
C PRO A 252 -1.11 6.41 -1.77
N ALA A 253 -1.16 7.73 -1.98
CA ALA A 253 -2.19 8.36 -2.79
C ALA A 253 -1.87 8.24 -4.30
N LEU A 254 -2.85 8.58 -5.14
CA LEU A 254 -2.66 8.67 -6.59
C LEU A 254 -1.62 9.75 -6.99
N GLN A 255 -1.27 10.65 -6.06
CA GLN A 255 -0.29 11.72 -6.23
C GLN A 255 1.06 11.28 -5.62
N PRO A 256 2.04 10.80 -6.40
CA PRO A 256 3.32 10.32 -5.87
C PRO A 256 4.06 11.34 -5.02
N TYR A 257 4.19 12.60 -5.47
CA TYR A 257 5.00 13.58 -4.75
C TYR A 257 4.28 14.12 -3.52
N LEU A 258 2.97 14.35 -3.58
CA LEU A 258 2.20 14.74 -2.40
C LEU A 258 2.08 13.62 -1.36
N SER A 259 2.14 12.35 -1.76
CA SER A 259 2.17 11.20 -0.83
C SER A 259 3.38 11.21 0.10
N LEU A 260 4.47 11.87 -0.29
CA LEU A 260 5.68 11.98 0.53
C LEU A 260 5.41 12.65 1.87
N LEU A 261 4.52 13.65 1.90
CA LEU A 261 4.23 14.43 3.10
C LEU A 261 3.74 13.54 4.26
N PRO A 262 2.61 12.81 4.14
CA PRO A 262 2.15 11.90 5.19
C PRO A 262 3.15 10.76 5.45
N CYS A 263 3.88 10.27 4.44
CA CYS A 263 4.88 9.23 4.64
C CYS A 263 6.02 9.69 5.56
N VAL A 264 6.55 10.90 5.35
CA VAL A 264 7.59 11.48 6.21
C VAL A 264 7.06 11.72 7.62
N THR A 265 5.82 12.16 7.77
CA THR A 265 5.24 12.32 9.11
C THR A 265 5.09 11.00 9.88
N LEU A 266 4.89 9.86 9.19
CA LEU A 266 4.95 8.54 9.85
C LEU A 266 6.35 8.27 10.41
N ALA A 267 7.40 8.51 9.63
CA ALA A 267 8.77 8.35 10.11
C ALA A 267 9.05 9.26 11.33
N ILE A 268 8.60 10.53 11.27
CA ILE A 268 8.69 11.48 12.38
C ILE A 268 7.93 10.96 13.62
N SER A 269 6.74 10.37 13.45
CA SER A 269 5.98 9.79 14.57
C SER A 269 6.71 8.67 15.30
N TYR A 270 7.49 7.86 14.59
CA TYR A 270 8.31 6.82 15.20
C TYR A 270 9.58 7.37 15.85
N ARG A 271 10.13 8.46 15.30
CA ARG A 271 11.26 9.19 15.88
C ARG A 271 10.86 9.84 17.22
N ASP A 272 9.72 10.54 17.23
CA ASP A 272 9.31 11.40 18.34
C ASP A 272 8.50 10.65 19.40
N GLY A 273 7.87 9.53 19.04
CA GLY A 273 7.12 8.70 19.98
C GLY A 273 6.07 9.54 20.73
N ALA A 274 6.05 9.47 22.06
CA ALA A 274 5.03 10.15 22.87
C ALA A 274 4.98 11.69 22.68
N ASP A 275 6.05 12.30 22.17
CA ASP A 275 6.15 13.74 21.95
C ASP A 275 5.70 14.17 20.54
N TYR A 276 5.22 13.24 19.71
CA TYR A 276 4.77 13.52 18.36
C TYR A 276 3.58 14.49 18.31
N ASP A 277 3.77 15.62 17.62
CA ASP A 277 2.73 16.57 17.24
C ASP A 277 2.53 16.52 15.72
N TYR A 278 1.36 16.04 15.28
CA TYR A 278 1.07 15.88 13.86
C TYR A 278 1.15 17.20 13.08
N ARG A 279 0.83 18.35 13.70
CA ARG A 279 0.86 19.65 13.03
C ARG A 279 2.31 20.09 12.84
N ALA A 280 3.12 20.00 13.89
CA ALA A 280 4.55 20.32 13.82
C ALA A 280 5.28 19.39 12.84
N ALA A 281 4.98 18.09 12.87
CA ALA A 281 5.55 17.11 11.95
C ALA A 281 5.15 17.37 10.50
N THR A 282 3.89 17.77 10.25
CA THR A 282 3.44 18.15 8.89
C THR A 282 4.23 19.34 8.37
N GLU A 283 4.47 20.34 9.22
CA GLU A 283 5.26 21.52 8.86
C GLU A 283 6.73 21.14 8.59
N GLU A 284 7.35 20.39 9.49
CA GLU A 284 8.72 19.88 9.32
C GLU A 284 8.86 19.09 8.00
N ALA A 285 7.94 18.16 7.74
CA ALA A 285 7.94 17.36 6.53
C ALA A 285 7.78 18.21 5.27
N ALA A 286 6.87 19.21 5.28
CA ALA A 286 6.65 20.07 4.13
C ALA A 286 7.91 20.87 3.75
N TYR A 287 8.60 21.47 4.73
CA TYR A 287 9.83 22.24 4.48
C TYR A 287 11.05 21.37 4.19
N ALA A 288 11.04 20.10 4.61
CA ALA A 288 12.09 19.16 4.24
C ALA A 288 11.93 18.58 2.83
N LEU A 289 10.69 18.45 2.36
CA LEU A 289 10.36 17.83 1.07
C LEU A 289 10.29 18.82 -0.09
N TYR A 290 9.85 20.05 0.16
CA TYR A 290 9.51 21.00 -0.91
C TYR A 290 10.31 22.30 -0.79
N PRO A 291 10.54 23.02 -1.90
CA PRO A 291 11.07 24.37 -1.86
C PRO A 291 10.21 25.25 -0.94
N THR A 292 10.84 26.12 -0.15
CA THR A 292 10.17 26.93 0.89
C THR A 292 8.91 27.63 0.39
N ALA A 293 8.97 28.29 -0.77
CA ALA A 293 7.80 28.99 -1.33
C ALA A 293 6.63 28.04 -1.69
N LEU A 294 6.92 26.80 -2.09
CA LEU A 294 5.90 25.79 -2.34
C LEU A 294 5.35 25.23 -1.02
N ALA A 295 6.22 24.98 -0.04
CA ALA A 295 5.81 24.55 1.30
C ALA A 295 4.87 25.59 1.95
N ASP A 296 5.20 26.88 1.87
CA ASP A 296 4.36 27.98 2.35
C ASP A 296 2.95 27.92 1.73
N ASP A 297 2.88 27.84 0.39
CA ASP A 297 1.61 27.76 -0.33
C ASP A 297 0.81 26.51 0.02
N LEU A 298 1.49 25.37 0.14
CA LEU A 298 0.88 24.10 0.51
C LEU A 298 0.30 24.19 1.91
N MET A 299 1.06 24.70 2.89
CA MET A 299 0.62 24.80 4.27
C MET A 299 -0.56 25.78 4.45
N GLU A 300 -0.58 26.89 3.71
CA GLU A 300 -1.71 27.83 3.69
C GLU A 300 -3.00 27.24 3.10
N THR A 301 -2.88 26.33 2.12
CA THR A 301 -4.03 25.80 1.36
C THR A 301 -4.38 24.35 1.66
N ARG A 302 -3.63 23.69 2.55
CA ARG A 302 -3.75 22.28 2.89
C ARG A 302 -5.17 21.89 3.31
N LEU A 303 -5.76 22.64 4.25
CA LEU A 303 -7.09 22.31 4.80
C LEU A 303 -8.20 22.36 3.73
N PRO A 304 -8.34 23.42 2.91
CA PRO A 304 -9.25 23.41 1.77
C PRO A 304 -9.03 22.24 0.80
N LEU A 305 -7.77 21.91 0.47
CA LEU A 305 -7.45 20.82 -0.47
C LEU A 305 -7.80 19.43 0.09
N GLN A 306 -7.66 19.24 1.40
CA GLN A 306 -7.88 17.98 2.09
C GLN A 306 -9.33 17.78 2.56
N ASP A 307 -9.86 18.75 3.31
CA ASP A 307 -11.15 18.64 3.99
C ASP A 307 -12.30 19.24 3.15
N GLY A 308 -11.98 20.14 2.22
CA GLY A 308 -12.93 20.63 1.23
C GLY A 308 -12.90 19.79 -0.05
N GLY A 309 -11.70 19.58 -0.59
CA GLY A 309 -11.50 18.94 -1.88
C GLY A 309 -12.08 19.75 -3.04
N LEU A 310 -12.40 19.07 -4.15
CA LEU A 310 -12.95 19.69 -5.36
C LEU A 310 -14.30 20.39 -5.16
N ASP A 311 -15.01 20.05 -4.08
CA ASP A 311 -16.32 20.63 -3.78
C ASP A 311 -16.22 22.02 -3.13
N PHE A 312 -15.03 22.43 -2.68
CA PHE A 312 -14.84 23.66 -1.90
C PHE A 312 -13.76 24.59 -2.45
N ILE A 313 -12.79 24.06 -3.19
CA ILE A 313 -11.74 24.90 -3.78
C ILE A 313 -12.27 25.68 -5.00
N ASP A 314 -11.66 26.83 -5.25
CA ASP A 314 -11.75 27.54 -6.53
C ASP A 314 -10.61 27.01 -7.44
N PRO A 315 -10.93 26.25 -8.52
CA PRO A 315 -9.92 25.66 -9.38
C PRO A 315 -9.00 26.67 -10.06
N GLU A 316 -9.51 27.84 -10.45
CA GLU A 316 -8.71 28.88 -11.10
C GLU A 316 -7.72 29.48 -10.12
N ARG A 317 -8.18 29.78 -8.90
CA ARG A 317 -7.32 30.30 -7.84
C ARG A 317 -6.24 29.31 -7.42
N VAL A 318 -6.59 28.03 -7.26
CA VAL A 318 -5.62 26.96 -6.93
C VAL A 318 -4.62 26.82 -8.08
N THR A 319 -5.09 26.76 -9.32
CA THR A 319 -4.23 26.66 -10.50
C THR A 319 -3.26 27.83 -10.60
N ALA A 320 -3.74 29.07 -10.45
CA ALA A 320 -2.91 30.27 -10.50
C ALA A 320 -1.85 30.28 -9.38
N ARG A 321 -2.20 29.84 -8.17
CA ARG A 321 -1.27 29.75 -7.05
C ARG A 321 -0.17 28.72 -7.31
N PHE A 322 -0.52 27.52 -7.77
CA PHE A 322 0.46 26.42 -7.86
C PHE A 322 1.22 26.36 -9.18
N SER A 323 0.70 26.94 -10.26
CA SER A 323 1.42 26.99 -11.56
C SER A 323 2.68 27.85 -11.54
N ARG A 324 2.89 28.65 -10.48
CA ARG A 324 4.11 29.46 -10.29
C ARG A 324 5.32 28.64 -9.82
N HIS A 325 5.11 27.41 -9.38
CA HIS A 325 6.16 26.53 -8.87
C HIS A 325 6.53 25.49 -9.92
N ASP A 326 7.80 25.49 -10.35
CA ASP A 326 8.33 24.42 -11.19
C ASP A 326 8.70 23.20 -10.35
N HIS A 327 7.68 22.49 -9.86
CA HIS A 327 7.86 21.32 -9.00
C HIS A 327 6.77 20.27 -9.29
N PRO A 328 7.11 18.97 -9.34
CA PRO A 328 6.12 17.92 -9.61
C PRO A 328 4.91 17.93 -8.67
N ALA A 329 5.12 18.09 -7.35
CA ALA A 329 4.01 18.20 -6.39
C ALA A 329 3.04 19.37 -6.69
N ALA A 330 3.54 20.50 -7.18
CA ALA A 330 2.68 21.62 -7.58
C ALA A 330 1.87 21.28 -8.83
N ARG A 331 2.46 20.55 -9.79
CA ARG A 331 1.76 20.05 -10.99
C ARG A 331 0.66 19.04 -10.62
N GLU A 332 0.86 18.23 -9.59
CA GLU A 332 -0.18 17.34 -9.05
C GLU A 332 -1.35 18.14 -8.49
N ILE A 333 -1.11 19.22 -7.75
CA ILE A 333 -2.18 20.09 -7.22
C ILE A 333 -2.95 20.76 -8.37
N VAL A 334 -2.25 21.23 -9.41
CA VAL A 334 -2.89 21.80 -10.61
C VAL A 334 -3.74 20.75 -11.34
N ARG A 335 -3.20 19.53 -11.54
CA ARG A 335 -3.95 18.41 -12.14
C ARG A 335 -5.16 18.04 -11.30
N PHE A 336 -5.03 18.04 -9.98
CA PHE A 336 -6.14 17.81 -9.06
C PHE A 336 -7.23 18.87 -9.23
N ALA A 337 -6.89 20.16 -9.22
CA ALA A 337 -7.86 21.24 -9.43
C ALA A 337 -8.63 21.12 -10.77
N ALA A 338 -7.99 20.56 -11.80
CA ALA A 338 -8.62 20.25 -13.09
C ALA A 338 -9.45 18.94 -13.10
N GLY A 339 -9.59 18.25 -11.96
CA GLY A 339 -10.30 16.98 -11.83
C GLY A 339 -9.52 15.75 -12.32
N GLY A 340 -8.22 15.88 -12.61
CA GLY A 340 -7.41 14.86 -13.28
C GLY A 340 -7.07 13.60 -12.48
N TYR A 341 -7.58 13.48 -11.25
CA TYR A 341 -7.46 12.30 -10.40
C TYR A 341 -8.79 11.68 -10.01
N VAL A 342 -9.92 12.30 -10.36
CA VAL A 342 -11.26 11.81 -9.99
C VAL A 342 -11.47 10.41 -10.55
N GLN A 343 -11.72 9.46 -9.65
CA GLN A 343 -12.00 8.07 -10.02
C GLN A 343 -13.51 7.83 -10.11
N THR A 344 -13.93 7.00 -11.05
CA THR A 344 -15.30 6.51 -11.13
C THR A 344 -15.43 5.10 -10.55
N ALA A 345 -16.63 4.73 -10.12
CA ALA A 345 -16.88 3.37 -9.62
C ALA A 345 -16.62 2.30 -10.69
N ALA A 346 -16.86 2.62 -11.97
CA ALA A 346 -16.62 1.70 -13.08
C ALA A 346 -15.13 1.44 -13.29
N GLU A 347 -14.29 2.47 -13.25
CA GLU A 347 -12.83 2.33 -13.41
C GLU A 347 -12.22 1.45 -12.31
N VAL A 348 -12.67 1.62 -11.06
CA VAL A 348 -12.23 0.81 -9.92
C VAL A 348 -12.66 -0.66 -10.08
N GLN A 349 -13.89 -0.92 -10.54
CA GLN A 349 -14.39 -2.29 -10.70
C GLN A 349 -13.72 -3.08 -11.82
N THR A 350 -13.11 -2.40 -12.81
CA THR A 350 -12.46 -3.06 -13.95
C THR A 350 -11.01 -3.52 -13.67
N GLN A 351 -10.50 -3.24 -12.47
CA GLN A 351 -9.10 -3.44 -12.09
C GLN A 351 -8.91 -4.63 -11.14
#